data_AF-W9PMA5-F1
#
_entry.id   AF-W9PMA5-F1
#
_cell.length_a   1.000
_cell.length_b   1.000
_cell.length_c   1.000
_cell.angle_alpha   90.00
_cell.angle_beta   90.00
_cell.angle_gamma   90.00
#
_symmetry.space_group_name_H-M   'P 1'
#
loop_
_entity.id
_entity.type
_entity.pdbx_description
1 polymer ?
#
loop_
_entity_poly.entity_id
_entity_poly.type
_entity_poly.pdbx_seq_one_letter_code
_entity_poly.pdbx_strand_id
1 'polypeptide(L)'
;MSSVKVHHDEHPVLSVEETIALRRLLINRQKDPNLDLNHDALEVMSDRTPWGNPSSLGIAVFAVANTLIALHLMQVHGVKHNNVLVGILWFTGGVASWVSCIFELLLGNTFAYCVFGSFGGYYFAYATILTPSFQVQQGYESAEEFSNSIGVFFCVWASLFFIFLIASLRTNIIFVWIFVTVDATAWCLAGSNFAAGAGETDLALRLAKAGGALLFACASAGWYLLLVQLLEGVGYQRSLPVGILVKPRKVYDQSSV
;
A
#
# COMPACT_ATOMS: atom_id res chain seq x y z
N MET A 1 7.77 -55.36 19.03
CA MET A 1 7.50 -53.96 19.43
C MET A 1 7.93 -53.06 18.27
N SER A 2 6.97 -52.70 17.41
CA SER A 2 7.20 -51.80 16.27
C SER A 2 6.91 -50.37 16.74
N SER A 3 7.89 -49.47 16.68
CA SER A 3 7.71 -48.07 17.08
C SER A 3 6.92 -47.33 16.01
N VAL A 4 5.71 -46.88 16.35
CA VAL A 4 4.92 -45.97 15.53
C VAL A 4 5.65 -44.62 15.48
N LYS A 5 6.14 -44.24 14.29
CA LYS A 5 6.62 -42.87 14.03
C LYS A 5 5.40 -41.96 13.97
N VAL A 6 5.29 -41.04 14.92
CA VAL A 6 4.32 -39.94 14.86
C VAL A 6 4.78 -38.97 13.77
N HIS A 7 4.02 -38.88 12.68
CA HIS A 7 4.20 -37.84 11.67
C HIS A 7 3.81 -36.49 12.30
N HIS A 8 4.77 -35.56 12.38
CA HIS A 8 4.48 -34.17 12.69
C HIS A 8 3.82 -33.55 11.44
N ASP A 9 2.49 -33.51 11.42
CA ASP A 9 1.75 -32.78 10.39
C ASP A 9 1.98 -31.27 10.60
N GLU A 10 2.61 -30.64 9.61
CA GLU A 10 2.80 -29.20 9.55
C GLU A 10 1.44 -28.54 9.23
N HIS A 11 0.72 -28.09 10.24
CA HIS A 11 -0.51 -27.33 10.02
C HIS A 11 -0.19 -25.97 9.37
N PRO A 12 -0.87 -25.61 8.25
CA PRO A 12 -0.64 -24.36 7.56
C PRO A 12 -1.03 -23.19 8.45
N VAL A 13 -0.26 -22.11 8.33
CA VAL A 13 -0.61 -20.89 9.05
C VAL A 13 -1.73 -20.17 8.30
N LEU A 14 -2.79 -19.92 9.05
CA LEU A 14 -3.86 -19.00 8.74
C LEU A 14 -3.39 -17.54 8.62
N SER A 15 -3.64 -16.95 7.45
CA SER A 15 -3.57 -15.52 7.14
C SER A 15 -4.44 -14.67 8.08
N VAL A 16 -4.32 -13.34 7.99
CA VAL A 16 -5.14 -12.41 8.79
C VAL A 16 -6.63 -12.61 8.51
N GLU A 17 -7.00 -12.89 7.26
CA GLU A 17 -8.38 -13.18 6.87
C GLU A 17 -8.88 -14.47 7.51
N GLU A 18 -8.07 -15.53 7.47
CA GLU A 18 -8.41 -16.80 8.11
C GLU A 18 -8.44 -16.71 9.64
N THR A 19 -7.64 -15.82 10.24
CA THR A 19 -7.70 -15.52 11.68
C THR A 19 -8.99 -14.80 12.05
N ILE A 20 -9.46 -13.87 11.22
CA ILE A 20 -10.74 -13.17 11.40
C ILE A 20 -11.91 -14.14 11.23
N ALA A 21 -11.84 -15.01 10.24
CA ALA A 21 -12.82 -16.08 9.99
C ALA A 21 -12.91 -17.04 11.19
N LEU A 22 -11.76 -17.52 11.71
CA LEU A 22 -11.70 -18.31 12.94
C LEU A 22 -12.24 -17.57 14.15
N ARG A 23 -11.96 -16.27 14.29
CA ARG A 23 -12.48 -15.49 15.41
C ARG A 23 -14.00 -15.37 15.36
N ARG A 24 -14.59 -15.24 14.17
CA ARG A 24 -16.05 -15.26 13.96
C ARG A 24 -16.65 -16.63 14.28
N LEU A 25 -16.00 -17.72 13.85
CA LEU A 25 -16.40 -19.09 14.19
C LEU A 25 -16.39 -19.35 15.69
N LEU A 26 -15.33 -18.93 16.38
CA LEU A 26 -15.20 -19.11 17.84
C LEU A 26 -16.27 -18.33 18.61
N ILE A 27 -16.61 -17.11 18.15
CA ILE A 27 -17.72 -16.32 18.71
C ILE A 27 -19.07 -17.00 18.45
N ASN A 28 -19.27 -17.57 17.27
CA ASN A 28 -20.51 -18.27 16.93
C ASN A 28 -20.64 -19.61 17.67
N ARG A 29 -19.56 -20.36 17.88
CA ARG A 29 -19.52 -21.56 18.74
C ARG A 29 -19.83 -21.23 20.21
N GLN A 30 -19.44 -20.05 20.67
CA GLN A 30 -19.82 -19.57 22.01
C GLN A 30 -21.33 -19.37 22.14
N LYS A 31 -22.04 -19.12 21.03
CA LYS A 31 -23.50 -18.98 20.98
C LYS A 31 -24.22 -20.30 20.68
N ASP A 32 -23.60 -21.21 19.93
CA ASP A 32 -24.12 -22.55 19.66
C ASP A 32 -23.06 -23.63 19.97
N PRO A 33 -23.19 -24.35 21.10
CA PRO A 33 -22.23 -25.38 21.51
C PRO A 33 -22.17 -26.59 20.58
N ASN A 34 -23.19 -26.81 19.74
CA ASN A 34 -23.32 -27.97 18.85
C ASN A 34 -22.81 -27.69 17.43
N LEU A 35 -22.22 -26.51 17.19
CA LEU A 35 -21.64 -26.11 15.91
C LEU A 35 -20.48 -27.05 15.52
N ASP A 36 -20.56 -27.68 14.35
CA ASP A 36 -19.55 -28.65 13.88
C ASP A 36 -18.36 -27.92 13.28
N LEU A 37 -17.35 -27.68 14.11
CA LEU A 37 -16.16 -26.94 13.75
C LEU A 37 -15.40 -27.50 12.55
N ASN A 38 -15.53 -28.79 12.19
CA ASN A 38 -14.74 -29.33 11.08
C ASN A 38 -15.39 -29.03 9.73
N HIS A 39 -16.70 -29.21 9.62
CA HIS A 39 -17.42 -28.89 8.39
C HIS A 39 -17.59 -27.37 8.24
N ASP A 40 -17.95 -26.68 9.31
CA ASP A 40 -18.24 -25.25 9.31
C ASP A 40 -16.96 -24.41 9.31
N ALA A 41 -15.84 -24.87 9.87
CA ALA A 41 -14.56 -24.16 9.67
C ALA A 41 -14.01 -24.38 8.27
N LEU A 42 -14.17 -25.56 7.67
CA LEU A 42 -13.86 -25.73 6.25
C LEU A 42 -14.77 -24.85 5.38
N GLU A 43 -16.05 -24.69 5.73
CA GLU A 43 -16.98 -23.82 5.01
C GLU A 43 -16.65 -22.33 5.23
N VAL A 44 -16.29 -21.90 6.44
CA VAL A 44 -15.91 -20.50 6.75
C VAL A 44 -14.48 -20.16 6.32
N MET A 45 -13.59 -21.15 6.20
CA MET A 45 -12.28 -21.00 5.53
C MET A 45 -12.41 -21.10 4.00
N SER A 46 -13.40 -21.84 3.49
CA SER A 46 -13.77 -21.93 2.08
C SER A 46 -14.59 -20.73 1.62
N ASP A 47 -15.23 -20.02 2.55
CA ASP A 47 -15.86 -18.74 2.32
C ASP A 47 -14.74 -17.72 2.13
N ARG A 48 -14.17 -17.75 0.92
CA ARG A 48 -13.82 -16.51 0.23
C ARG A 48 -14.95 -15.56 0.58
N THR A 49 -14.68 -14.48 1.31
CA THR A 49 -15.70 -13.45 1.49
C THR A 49 -16.34 -13.25 0.11
N PRO A 50 -17.67 -13.25 -0.05
CA PRO A 50 -18.31 -13.18 -1.38
C PRO A 50 -17.99 -11.89 -2.17
N TRP A 51 -17.05 -11.09 -1.66
CA TRP A 51 -16.62 -9.78 -2.05
C TRP A 51 -15.14 -9.86 -2.45
N GLY A 52 -14.75 -9.12 -3.48
CA GLY A 52 -13.35 -9.08 -3.91
C GLY A 52 -12.43 -8.47 -2.86
N ASN A 53 -11.13 -8.77 -2.95
CA ASN A 53 -10.11 -8.19 -2.08
C ASN A 53 -9.90 -6.70 -2.41
N PRO A 54 -10.24 -5.75 -1.52
CA PRO A 54 -10.14 -4.32 -1.81
C PRO A 54 -8.70 -3.82 -1.91
N SER A 55 -7.73 -4.47 -1.27
CA SER A 55 -6.31 -4.16 -1.42
C SER A 55 -5.84 -4.29 -2.87
N SER A 56 -6.41 -5.21 -3.64
CA SER A 56 -6.04 -5.38 -5.05
C SER A 56 -6.36 -4.14 -5.89
N LEU A 57 -7.50 -3.49 -5.65
CA LEU A 57 -7.85 -2.23 -6.29
C LEU A 57 -6.90 -1.11 -5.83
N GLY A 58 -6.64 -1.02 -4.53
CA GLY A 58 -5.74 -0.01 -3.96
C GLY A 58 -4.33 -0.09 -4.52
N ILE A 59 -3.78 -1.31 -4.65
CA ILE A 59 -2.45 -1.55 -5.23
C ILE A 59 -2.46 -1.29 -6.75
N ALA A 60 -3.54 -1.65 -7.46
CA ALA A 60 -3.64 -1.37 -8.88
C ALA A 60 -3.56 0.14 -9.17
N VAL A 61 -4.38 0.94 -8.48
CA VAL A 61 -4.42 2.38 -8.72
C VAL A 61 -3.15 3.08 -8.23
N PHE A 62 -2.55 2.59 -7.15
CA PHE A 62 -1.23 3.00 -6.69
C PHE A 62 -0.15 2.77 -7.77
N ALA A 63 -0.12 1.58 -8.36
CA ALA A 63 0.87 1.23 -9.38
C ALA A 63 0.70 2.10 -10.64
N VAL A 64 -0.53 2.28 -11.11
CA VAL A 64 -0.83 3.12 -12.30
C VAL A 64 -0.45 4.58 -12.04
N ALA A 65 -0.92 5.17 -10.94
CA ALA A 65 -0.68 6.58 -10.62
C ALA A 65 0.82 6.87 -10.45
N ASN A 66 1.52 6.08 -9.62
CA ASN A 66 2.94 6.31 -9.36
C ASN A 66 3.83 6.02 -10.57
N THR A 67 3.46 5.08 -11.44
CA THR A 67 4.17 4.89 -12.72
C THR A 67 4.12 6.17 -13.54
N LEU A 68 2.93 6.78 -13.69
CA LEU A 68 2.80 8.00 -14.49
C LEU A 68 3.55 9.18 -13.86
N ILE A 69 3.44 9.36 -12.54
CA ILE A 69 4.15 10.41 -11.80
C ILE A 69 5.67 10.23 -11.94
N ALA A 70 6.17 9.00 -11.78
CA ALA A 70 7.59 8.68 -11.91
C ALA A 70 8.15 9.06 -13.28
N LEU A 71 7.43 8.72 -14.36
CA LEU A 71 7.83 9.04 -15.73
C LEU A 71 7.85 10.56 -15.98
N HIS A 72 6.93 11.31 -15.39
CA HIS A 72 6.90 12.79 -15.45
C HIS A 72 8.05 13.43 -14.67
N LEU A 73 8.33 12.94 -13.46
CA LEU A 73 9.46 13.41 -12.66
C LEU A 73 10.80 13.15 -13.36
N MET A 74 10.92 12.02 -14.06
CA MET A 74 12.09 11.71 -14.88
C MET A 74 12.15 12.49 -16.20
N GLN A 75 11.07 13.19 -16.58
CA GLN A 75 10.89 13.88 -17.85
C GLN A 75 11.13 12.98 -19.06
N VAL A 76 10.61 11.76 -19.00
CA VAL A 76 10.71 10.77 -20.08
C VAL A 76 10.08 11.36 -21.36
N HIS A 77 10.77 11.20 -22.49
CA HIS A 77 10.41 11.82 -23.78
C HIS A 77 10.32 13.36 -23.74
N GLY A 78 11.00 14.04 -22.80
CA GLY A 78 11.03 15.49 -22.73
C GLY A 78 9.73 16.13 -22.22
N VAL A 79 8.85 15.34 -21.59
CA VAL A 79 7.63 15.85 -20.96
C VAL A 79 8.00 16.64 -19.71
N LYS A 80 7.71 17.95 -19.71
CA LYS A 80 8.05 18.86 -18.61
C LYS A 80 6.84 19.37 -17.81
N HIS A 81 5.64 19.22 -18.36
CA HIS A 81 4.41 19.73 -17.74
C HIS A 81 3.65 18.59 -17.07
N ASN A 82 3.11 18.87 -15.89
CA ASN A 82 2.46 17.86 -15.05
C ASN A 82 0.93 17.83 -15.20
N ASN A 83 0.34 18.59 -16.14
CA ASN A 83 -1.11 18.77 -16.23
C ASN A 83 -1.88 17.45 -16.44
N VAL A 84 -1.29 16.47 -17.14
CA VAL A 84 -1.91 15.16 -17.32
C VAL A 84 -2.05 14.39 -16.00
N LEU A 85 -1.24 14.72 -14.98
CA LEU A 85 -1.32 14.11 -13.66
C LEU A 85 -2.58 14.55 -12.90
N VAL A 86 -3.20 15.68 -13.22
CA VAL A 86 -4.36 16.18 -12.46
C VAL A 86 -5.50 15.16 -12.44
N GLY A 87 -5.85 14.60 -13.61
CA GLY A 87 -6.91 13.59 -13.71
C GLY A 87 -6.58 12.30 -12.97
N ILE A 88 -5.33 11.82 -13.08
CA ILE A 88 -4.91 10.59 -12.40
C ILE A 88 -4.90 10.77 -10.89
N LEU A 89 -4.48 11.93 -10.39
CA LEU A 89 -4.40 12.21 -8.95
C LEU A 89 -5.80 12.32 -8.34
N TRP A 90 -6.75 12.99 -9.00
CA TRP A 90 -8.13 13.06 -8.49
C TRP A 90 -8.83 11.71 -8.52
N PHE A 91 -8.88 11.03 -9.67
CA PHE A 91 -9.80 9.90 -9.83
C PHE A 91 -9.15 8.55 -9.56
N THR A 92 -7.98 8.29 -10.15
CA THR A 92 -7.31 7.00 -10.03
C THR A 92 -6.58 6.89 -8.68
N GLY A 93 -5.66 7.81 -8.41
CA GLY A 93 -4.96 7.88 -7.13
C GLY A 93 -5.92 8.20 -5.98
N GLY A 94 -6.67 9.29 -6.06
CA GLY A 94 -7.52 9.77 -4.97
C GLY A 94 -8.75 8.90 -4.73
N VAL A 95 -9.77 9.02 -5.59
CA VAL A 95 -11.09 8.38 -5.40
C VAL A 95 -10.96 6.87 -5.27
N ALA A 96 -10.27 6.18 -6.19
CA ALA A 96 -10.20 4.72 -6.13
C ALA A 96 -9.41 4.19 -4.92
N SER A 97 -8.38 4.92 -4.44
CA SER A 97 -7.72 4.55 -3.16
C SER A 97 -8.66 4.74 -1.98
N TRP A 98 -9.50 5.78 -1.97
CA TRP A 98 -10.51 5.98 -0.94
C TRP A 98 -11.61 4.92 -0.96
N VAL A 99 -12.02 4.45 -2.14
CA VAL A 99 -12.93 3.29 -2.26
C VAL A 99 -12.30 2.07 -1.60
N SER A 100 -11.03 1.76 -1.92
CA SER A 100 -10.29 0.64 -1.31
C SER A 100 -10.17 0.81 0.21
N CYS A 101 -9.85 2.01 0.67
CA CYS A 101 -9.77 2.39 2.08
C CYS A 101 -11.07 2.09 2.84
N ILE A 102 -12.23 2.49 2.31
CA ILE A 102 -13.53 2.26 2.95
C ILE A 102 -13.78 0.76 3.12
N PHE A 103 -13.49 -0.04 2.10
CA PHE A 103 -13.68 -1.49 2.20
C PHE A 103 -12.67 -2.16 3.14
N GLU A 104 -11.41 -1.73 3.18
CA GLU A 104 -10.43 -2.22 4.16
C GLU A 104 -10.82 -1.89 5.61
N LEU A 105 -11.46 -0.72 5.83
CA LEU A 105 -12.02 -0.38 7.13
C LEU A 105 -13.12 -1.36 7.55
N LEU A 106 -14.02 -1.69 6.63
CA LEU A 106 -15.12 -2.64 6.87
C LEU A 106 -14.61 -4.07 7.11
N LEU A 107 -13.49 -4.44 6.51
CA LEU A 107 -12.81 -5.73 6.76
C LEU A 107 -11.97 -5.74 8.05
N GLY A 108 -11.77 -4.57 8.69
CA GLY A 108 -10.99 -4.44 9.91
C GLY A 108 -9.48 -4.47 9.70
N ASN A 109 -9.00 -4.26 8.47
CA ASN A 109 -7.58 -4.20 8.14
C ASN A 109 -7.04 -2.78 8.36
N THR A 110 -6.69 -2.47 9.60
CA THR A 110 -6.23 -1.13 10.00
C THR A 110 -5.03 -0.64 9.20
N PHE A 111 -4.07 -1.53 8.89
CA PHE A 111 -2.87 -1.14 8.17
C PHE A 111 -3.20 -0.67 6.75
N ALA A 112 -3.90 -1.51 5.97
CA ALA A 112 -4.27 -1.16 4.60
C ALA A 112 -5.25 0.02 4.55
N TYR A 113 -6.19 0.10 5.48
CA TYR A 113 -7.08 1.25 5.66
C TYR A 113 -6.28 2.56 5.79
N CYS A 114 -5.35 2.63 6.74
CA CYS A 114 -4.53 3.83 6.95
C CYS A 114 -3.69 4.15 5.72
N VAL A 115 -3.06 3.15 5.10
CA VAL A 115 -2.22 3.34 3.92
C VAL A 115 -3.03 3.90 2.75
N PHE A 116 -4.11 3.23 2.32
CA PHE A 116 -4.88 3.68 1.16
C PHE A 116 -5.63 4.99 1.43
N GLY A 117 -6.13 5.21 2.65
CA GLY A 117 -6.76 6.46 3.05
C GLY A 117 -5.79 7.63 2.99
N SER A 118 -4.60 7.48 3.56
CA SER A 118 -3.56 8.49 3.55
C SER A 118 -3.01 8.76 2.14
N PHE A 119 -2.73 7.71 1.34
CA PHE A 119 -2.29 7.92 -0.05
C PHE A 119 -3.37 8.59 -0.91
N GLY A 120 -4.64 8.21 -0.76
CA GLY A 120 -5.74 8.89 -1.44
C GLY A 120 -5.83 10.37 -1.05
N GLY A 121 -5.67 10.69 0.24
CA GLY A 121 -5.60 12.05 0.74
C GLY A 121 -4.40 12.84 0.18
N TYR A 122 -3.23 12.20 0.10
CA TYR A 122 -2.03 12.76 -0.54
C TYR A 122 -2.29 13.11 -2.00
N TYR A 123 -2.88 12.20 -2.78
CA TYR A 123 -3.17 12.45 -4.19
C TYR A 123 -4.16 13.60 -4.36
N PHE A 124 -5.21 13.68 -3.54
CA PHE A 124 -6.13 14.82 -3.58
C PHE A 124 -5.45 16.13 -3.24
N ALA A 125 -4.66 16.18 -2.15
CA ALA A 125 -3.94 17.38 -1.76
C ALA A 125 -2.99 17.84 -2.86
N TYR A 126 -2.24 16.92 -3.47
CA TYR A 126 -1.33 17.22 -4.57
C TYR A 126 -2.09 17.63 -5.85
N ALA A 127 -3.23 17.01 -6.14
CA ALA A 127 -4.07 17.40 -7.26
C ALA A 127 -4.62 18.83 -7.09
N THR A 128 -5.03 19.21 -5.89
CA THR A 128 -5.49 20.57 -5.55
C THR A 128 -4.38 21.59 -5.81
N ILE A 129 -3.15 21.30 -5.40
CA ILE A 129 -1.99 22.17 -5.66
C ILE A 129 -1.77 22.36 -7.17
N LEU A 130 -1.87 21.28 -7.96
CA LEU A 130 -1.64 21.32 -9.41
C LEU A 130 -2.81 21.87 -10.22
N THR A 131 -4.02 21.89 -9.68
CA THR A 131 -5.23 22.29 -10.40
C THR A 131 -5.37 23.82 -10.39
N PRO A 132 -5.26 24.51 -11.54
CA PRO A 132 -5.19 25.97 -11.58
C PRO A 132 -6.41 26.68 -10.96
N SER A 133 -7.60 26.05 -11.02
CA SER A 133 -8.84 26.62 -10.50
C SER A 133 -8.87 26.80 -8.98
N PHE A 134 -8.05 26.07 -8.22
CA PHE A 134 -7.95 26.25 -6.76
C PHE A 134 -7.03 27.40 -6.35
N GLN A 135 -6.32 27.99 -7.31
CA GLN A 135 -5.48 29.16 -7.13
C GLN A 135 -4.39 29.04 -6.04
N VAL A 136 -3.95 27.82 -5.71
CA VAL A 136 -2.98 27.58 -4.61
C VAL A 136 -1.66 28.30 -4.88
N GLN A 137 -1.11 28.17 -6.09
CA GLN A 137 0.15 28.83 -6.45
C GLN A 137 0.00 30.36 -6.50
N GLN A 138 -1.16 30.88 -6.95
CA GLN A 138 -1.43 32.33 -6.99
C GLN A 138 -1.56 32.96 -5.61
N GLY A 139 -1.75 32.16 -4.55
CA GLY A 139 -1.79 32.64 -3.18
C GLY A 139 -0.43 33.00 -2.58
N TYR A 140 0.68 32.67 -3.27
CA TYR A 140 2.04 32.98 -2.81
C TYR A 140 2.59 34.22 -3.49
N GLU A 141 3.27 35.07 -2.73
CA GLU A 141 3.86 36.31 -3.25
C GLU A 141 5.16 36.05 -4.04
N SER A 142 5.88 34.99 -3.70
CA SER A 142 7.12 34.60 -4.36
C SER A 142 7.12 33.12 -4.77
N ALA A 143 7.77 32.84 -5.90
CA ALA A 143 7.98 31.47 -6.37
C ALA A 143 8.87 30.66 -5.41
N GLU A 144 9.81 31.33 -4.73
CA GLU A 144 10.66 30.74 -3.70
C GLU A 144 9.85 30.21 -2.53
N GLU A 145 8.98 31.04 -1.95
CA GLU A 145 8.12 30.65 -0.83
C GLU A 145 7.20 29.49 -1.21
N PHE A 146 6.62 29.54 -2.42
CA PHE A 146 5.82 28.42 -2.94
C PHE A 146 6.63 27.13 -3.02
N SER A 147 7.82 27.16 -3.63
CA SER A 147 8.71 25.99 -3.72
C SER A 147 9.09 25.46 -2.35
N ASN A 148 9.47 26.33 -1.41
CA ASN A 148 9.79 25.92 -0.04
C ASN A 148 8.59 25.30 0.68
N SER A 149 7.38 25.83 0.48
CA SER A 149 6.14 25.27 1.03
C SER A 149 5.85 23.86 0.50
N ILE A 150 6.06 23.62 -0.80
CA ILE A 150 5.96 22.27 -1.38
C ILE A 150 7.03 21.33 -0.83
N GLY A 151 8.25 21.83 -0.57
CA GLY A 151 9.29 21.06 0.10
C GLY A 151 8.86 20.59 1.50
N VAL A 152 8.30 21.50 2.30
CA VAL A 152 7.75 21.18 3.64
C VAL A 152 6.59 20.19 3.54
N PHE A 153 5.69 20.35 2.56
CA PHE A 153 4.61 19.40 2.29
C PHE A 153 5.15 17.98 2.12
N PHE A 154 6.19 17.78 1.29
CA PHE A 154 6.80 16.46 1.11
C PHE A 154 7.50 15.93 2.36
N CYS A 155 8.11 16.77 3.19
CA CYS A 155 8.70 16.34 4.47
C CYS A 155 7.66 15.76 5.44
N VAL A 156 6.47 16.38 5.51
CA VAL A 156 5.38 15.89 6.37
C VAL A 156 4.87 14.54 5.86
N TRP A 157 4.68 14.39 4.55
CA TRP A 157 4.28 13.11 3.95
C TRP A 157 5.34 12.02 4.10
N ALA A 158 6.63 12.36 3.90
CA ALA A 158 7.74 11.44 4.14
C ALA A 158 7.73 10.93 5.58
N SER A 159 7.50 11.80 6.56
CA SER A 159 7.40 11.39 7.97
C SER A 159 6.31 10.34 8.20
N LEU A 160 5.16 10.44 7.52
CA LEU A 160 4.11 9.43 7.58
C LEU A 160 4.51 8.13 6.86
N PHE A 161 5.13 8.23 5.68
CA PHE A 161 5.62 7.06 4.94
C PHE A 161 6.68 6.28 5.72
N PHE A 162 7.54 6.98 6.46
CA PHE A 162 8.49 6.36 7.38
C PHE A 162 7.82 5.59 8.53
N ILE A 163 6.71 6.10 9.08
CA ILE A 163 5.92 5.34 10.07
C ILE A 163 5.32 4.09 9.44
N PHE A 164 4.78 4.19 8.22
CA PHE A 164 4.27 3.02 7.49
C PHE A 164 5.38 2.04 7.13
N LEU A 165 6.59 2.50 6.82
CA LEU A 165 7.76 1.67 6.63
C LEU A 165 8.03 0.81 7.86
N ILE A 166 8.08 1.41 9.06
CA ILE A 166 8.29 0.68 10.31
C ILE A 166 7.20 -0.37 10.52
N ALA A 167 5.94 -0.01 10.30
CA ALA A 167 4.82 -0.94 10.42
C ALA A 167 4.89 -2.08 9.39
N SER A 168 5.36 -1.81 8.17
CA SER A 168 5.50 -2.79 7.08
C SER A 168 6.57 -3.85 7.33
N LEU A 169 7.52 -3.62 8.24
CA LEU A 169 8.55 -4.63 8.60
C LEU A 169 7.95 -5.95 9.10
N ARG A 170 6.67 -5.94 9.49
CA ARG A 170 5.93 -7.13 9.92
C ARG A 170 5.01 -7.75 8.87
N THR A 171 4.97 -7.21 7.64
CA THR A 171 4.12 -7.74 6.56
C THR A 171 4.94 -8.62 5.61
N ASN A 172 5.49 -8.05 4.53
CA ASN A 172 6.32 -8.75 3.57
C ASN A 172 7.42 -7.85 3.00
N ILE A 173 8.43 -8.47 2.36
CA ILE A 173 9.58 -7.73 1.82
C ILE A 173 9.19 -6.76 0.71
N ILE A 174 8.12 -7.03 -0.05
CA ILE A 174 7.68 -6.16 -1.14
C ILE A 174 7.03 -4.88 -0.62
N PHE A 175 6.22 -4.95 0.45
CA PHE A 175 5.69 -3.76 1.12
C PHE A 175 6.81 -2.95 1.75
N VAL A 176 7.79 -3.60 2.38
CA VAL A 176 8.99 -2.90 2.89
C VAL A 176 9.70 -2.17 1.75
N TRP A 177 9.91 -2.83 0.60
CA TRP A 177 10.51 -2.21 -0.57
C TRP A 177 9.70 -1.00 -1.08
N ILE A 178 8.38 -1.13 -1.18
CA ILE A 178 7.47 -0.02 -1.54
C ILE A 178 7.66 1.16 -0.59
N PHE A 179 7.62 0.92 0.72
CA PHE A 179 7.73 2.01 1.70
C PHE A 179 9.12 2.63 1.75
N VAL A 180 10.20 1.85 1.62
CA VAL A 180 11.57 2.40 1.52
C VAL A 180 11.70 3.30 0.30
N THR A 181 11.22 2.85 -0.86
CA THR A 181 11.38 3.58 -2.11
C THR A 181 10.48 4.81 -2.19
N VAL A 182 9.23 4.75 -1.73
CA VAL A 182 8.32 5.92 -1.71
C VAL A 182 8.74 6.96 -0.67
N ASP A 183 9.26 6.54 0.48
CA ASP A 183 9.80 7.46 1.50
C ASP A 183 11.03 8.18 0.96
N ALA A 184 11.97 7.44 0.36
CA ALA A 184 13.14 8.02 -0.28
C ALA A 184 12.75 8.97 -1.44
N THR A 185 11.74 8.63 -2.24
CA THR A 185 11.17 9.54 -3.24
C THR A 185 10.69 10.84 -2.60
N ALA A 186 9.92 10.78 -1.52
CA ALA A 186 9.37 11.96 -0.85
C ALA A 186 10.50 12.88 -0.34
N TRP A 187 11.57 12.31 0.23
CA TRP A 187 12.76 13.09 0.61
C TRP A 187 13.49 13.72 -0.58
N CYS A 188 13.63 13.00 -1.70
CA CYS A 188 14.18 13.57 -2.93
C CYS A 188 13.32 14.72 -3.47
N LEU A 189 11.99 14.60 -3.42
CA LEU A 189 11.07 15.66 -3.86
C LEU A 189 11.09 16.86 -2.91
N ALA A 190 11.21 16.64 -1.60
CA ALA A 190 11.40 17.73 -0.65
C ALA A 190 12.68 18.51 -0.96
N GLY A 191 13.82 17.82 -1.09
CA GLY A 191 15.10 18.42 -1.45
C GLY A 191 15.07 19.11 -2.82
N SER A 192 14.39 18.51 -3.81
CA SER A 192 14.19 19.13 -5.12
C SER A 192 13.48 20.47 -5.04
N ASN A 193 12.47 20.59 -4.19
CA ASN A 193 11.69 21.82 -4.05
C ASN A 193 12.44 22.89 -3.24
N PHE A 194 13.18 22.50 -2.20
CA PHE A 194 14.06 23.43 -1.49
C PHE A 194 15.19 23.96 -2.38
N ALA A 195 15.81 23.10 -3.19
CA ALA A 195 16.81 23.52 -4.17
C ALA A 195 16.22 24.48 -5.22
N ALA A 196 14.98 24.23 -5.66
CA ALA A 196 14.27 25.13 -6.57
C ALA A 196 14.00 26.51 -5.92
N GLY A 197 13.61 26.53 -4.64
CA GLY A 197 13.44 27.76 -3.86
C GLY A 197 14.75 28.56 -3.74
N ALA A 198 15.87 27.87 -3.53
CA ALA A 198 17.21 28.49 -3.49
C ALA A 198 17.75 28.94 -4.87
N GLY A 199 17.00 28.73 -5.95
CA GLY A 199 17.42 29.06 -7.32
C GLY A 199 18.37 28.03 -7.97
N GLU A 200 18.65 26.91 -7.31
CA GLU A 200 19.53 25.84 -7.78
C GLU A 200 18.80 24.87 -8.73
N THR A 201 18.41 25.37 -9.89
CA THR A 201 17.54 24.65 -10.85
C THR A 201 18.12 23.32 -11.36
N ASP A 202 19.44 23.20 -11.53
CA ASP A 202 20.08 21.94 -11.95
C ASP A 202 20.02 20.88 -10.85
N LEU A 203 20.29 21.27 -9.60
CA LEU A 203 20.19 20.36 -8.45
C LEU A 203 18.74 19.92 -8.24
N ALA A 204 17.80 20.86 -8.31
CA ALA A 204 16.38 20.57 -8.23
C ALA A 204 15.97 19.52 -9.27
N LEU A 205 16.37 19.71 -10.53
CA LEU A 205 16.04 18.76 -11.59
C LEU A 205 16.65 17.37 -11.35
N ARG A 206 17.92 17.29 -10.89
CA ARG A 206 18.57 16.01 -10.58
C ARG A 206 17.85 15.27 -9.46
N LEU A 207 17.46 15.98 -8.40
CA LEU A 207 16.72 15.41 -7.27
C LEU A 207 15.31 14.95 -7.68
N ALA A 208 14.60 15.73 -8.50
CA ALA A 208 13.31 15.32 -9.06
C ALA A 208 13.43 14.04 -9.88
N LYS A 209 14.46 13.94 -10.75
CA LYS A 209 14.70 12.72 -11.55
C LYS A 209 15.09 11.52 -10.69
N ALA A 210 15.92 11.71 -9.67
CA ALA A 210 16.28 10.67 -8.71
C ALA A 210 15.03 10.16 -7.95
N GLY A 211 14.20 11.08 -7.46
CA GLY A 211 12.92 10.76 -6.83
C GLY A 211 11.97 10.02 -7.77
N GLY A 212 11.93 10.41 -9.05
CA GLY A 212 11.17 9.71 -10.09
C GLY A 212 11.65 8.29 -10.36
N ALA A 213 12.96 8.05 -10.40
CA ALA A 213 13.52 6.71 -10.57
C ALA A 213 13.21 5.79 -9.38
N LEU A 214 13.31 6.31 -8.15
CA LEU A 214 12.90 5.60 -6.93
C LEU A 214 11.39 5.28 -6.95
N LEU A 215 10.57 6.23 -7.40
CA LEU A 215 9.13 6.04 -7.48
C LEU A 215 8.75 5.01 -8.55
N PHE A 216 9.52 4.93 -9.64
CA PHE A 216 9.33 3.90 -10.65
C PHE A 216 9.65 2.50 -10.09
N ALA A 217 10.72 2.37 -9.29
CA ALA A 217 11.04 1.12 -8.59
C ALA A 217 9.94 0.74 -7.58
N CYS A 218 9.38 1.73 -6.89
CA CYS A 218 8.23 1.57 -6.01
C CYS A 218 6.99 1.06 -6.78
N ALA A 219 6.65 1.71 -7.88
CA ALA A 219 5.50 1.33 -8.70
C ALA A 219 5.66 -0.06 -9.31
N SER A 220 6.88 -0.44 -9.70
CA SER A 220 7.22 -1.78 -10.21
C SER A 220 6.92 -2.88 -9.18
N ALA A 221 7.22 -2.62 -7.90
CA ALA A 221 6.85 -3.53 -6.81
C ALA A 221 5.32 -3.58 -6.60
N GLY A 222 4.62 -2.46 -6.79
CA GLY A 222 3.16 -2.42 -6.82
C GLY A 222 2.55 -3.27 -7.93
N TRP A 223 3.09 -3.18 -9.16
CA TRP A 223 2.68 -4.04 -10.28
C TRP A 223 2.88 -5.52 -9.98
N TYR A 224 4.00 -5.87 -9.33
CA TYR A 224 4.24 -7.24 -8.88
C TYR A 224 3.19 -7.71 -7.86
N LEU A 225 2.91 -6.91 -6.82
CA LEU A 225 1.89 -7.27 -5.83
C LEU A 225 0.50 -7.41 -6.44
N LEU A 226 0.14 -6.52 -7.38
CA LEU A 226 -1.11 -6.64 -8.12
C LEU A 226 -1.20 -7.97 -8.87
N LEU A 227 -0.13 -8.36 -9.58
CA LEU A 227 -0.08 -9.63 -10.28
C LEU A 227 -0.27 -10.81 -9.33
N VAL A 228 0.41 -10.81 -8.17
CA VAL A 228 0.24 -11.86 -7.15
C VAL A 228 -1.22 -11.97 -6.72
N GLN A 229 -1.83 -10.84 -6.33
CA GLN A 229 -3.20 -10.82 -5.81
C GLN A 229 -4.26 -11.21 -6.86
N LEU A 230 -4.08 -10.79 -8.12
CA LEU A 230 -5.00 -11.17 -9.19
C LEU A 230 -4.88 -12.66 -9.55
N LEU A 231 -3.67 -13.20 -9.58
CA LEU A 231 -3.46 -14.64 -9.81
C LEU A 231 -4.10 -15.48 -8.71
N GLU A 232 -3.96 -15.08 -7.45
CA GLU A 232 -4.63 -15.72 -6.32
C GLU A 232 -6.16 -15.61 -6.44
N GLY A 233 -6.66 -14.43 -6.83
CA GLY A 233 -8.10 -14.19 -7.05
C GLY A 233 -8.73 -15.07 -8.12
N VAL A 234 -8.00 -15.40 -9.20
CA VAL A 234 -8.48 -16.31 -10.27
C VAL A 234 -8.22 -17.79 -9.98
N GLY A 235 -7.68 -18.13 -8.81
CA GLY A 235 -7.45 -19.52 -8.39
C GLY A 235 -6.18 -20.16 -8.96
N TYR A 236 -5.15 -19.36 -9.29
CA TYR A 236 -3.85 -19.89 -9.66
C TYR A 236 -3.21 -20.63 -8.47
N GLN A 237 -2.80 -21.88 -8.67
CA GLN A 237 -2.43 -22.78 -7.57
C GLN A 237 -1.04 -22.53 -6.96
N ARG A 238 -0.20 -21.69 -7.58
CA ARG A 238 1.16 -21.40 -7.08
C ARG A 238 1.24 -19.95 -6.63
N SER A 239 1.37 -19.72 -5.33
CA SER A 239 1.65 -18.38 -4.80
C SER A 239 3.05 -17.93 -5.22
N LEU A 240 3.13 -16.72 -5.77
CA LEU A 240 4.39 -16.09 -6.14
C LEU A 240 5.13 -15.61 -4.87
N PRO A 241 6.47 -15.57 -4.88
CA PRO A 241 7.26 -15.30 -3.68
C PRO A 241 7.18 -13.84 -3.25
N VAL A 242 6.42 -13.58 -2.19
CA VAL A 242 6.26 -12.25 -1.59
C VAL A 242 7.19 -11.99 -0.40
N GLY A 243 7.93 -12.99 0.08
CA GLY A 243 8.90 -12.85 1.18
C GLY A 243 8.27 -12.40 2.51
N ILE A 244 7.45 -13.25 3.13
CA ILE A 244 6.78 -12.97 4.41
C ILE A 244 7.82 -12.83 5.53
N LEU A 245 7.78 -11.71 6.26
CA LEU A 245 8.82 -11.35 7.24
C LEU A 245 8.50 -11.81 8.67
N VAL A 246 7.23 -11.95 9.02
CA VAL A 246 6.82 -12.51 10.31
C VAL A 246 6.39 -13.95 10.09
N LYS A 247 7.17 -14.88 10.65
CA LYS A 247 6.74 -16.26 10.74
C LYS A 247 5.50 -16.28 11.63
N PRO A 248 4.38 -16.82 11.14
CA PRO A 248 3.17 -16.69 11.89
C PRO A 248 3.22 -17.45 13.22
N ARG A 249 2.57 -16.91 14.25
CA ARG A 249 2.61 -17.49 15.59
C ARG A 249 1.81 -18.80 15.58
N LYS A 250 2.47 -19.93 15.88
CA LYS A 250 1.80 -21.21 16.13
C LYS A 250 0.80 -21.02 17.27
N VAL A 251 -0.50 -21.19 16.99
CA VAL A 251 -1.51 -21.31 18.04
C VAL A 251 -1.31 -22.70 18.63
N TYR A 252 -0.82 -22.77 19.88
CA TYR A 252 -0.83 -24.02 20.62
C TYR A 252 -2.29 -24.38 20.90
N ASP A 253 -2.68 -25.57 20.47
CA ASP A 253 -3.96 -26.16 20.87
C ASP A 253 -3.98 -26.32 22.40
N GLN A 254 -4.96 -25.71 23.06
CA GLN A 254 -5.20 -25.85 24.50
C GLN A 254 -6.07 -27.09 24.83
N SER A 255 -6.19 -28.06 23.93
CA SER A 255 -6.95 -29.29 24.15
C SER A 255 -6.23 -30.39 24.96
N SER A 256 -5.06 -30.10 25.55
CA SER A 256 -4.33 -31.05 26.42
C SER A 256 -4.41 -30.66 27.90
N VAL A 257 -5.60 -30.75 28.48
CA VAL A 257 -5.84 -31.01 29.91
C VAL A 257 -6.99 -31.99 30.06
#